data_AF-A0A9P0M6A3-F1
#
_entry.id   AF-A0A9P0M6A3-F1
#
_cell.length_a   1.000
_cell.length_b   1.000
_cell.length_c   1.000
_cell.angle_alpha   90.00
_cell.angle_beta   90.00
_cell.angle_gamma   90.00
#
_symmetry.space_group_name_H-M   'P 1'
#
loop_
_entity.id
_entity.type
_entity.pdbx_description
1 polymer ?
#
loop_
_entity_poly.entity_id
_entity_poly.type
_entity_poly.pdbx_seq_one_letter_code
_entity_poly.pdbx_strand_id
1 'polypeptide(L)'
;MLSKAYCFINIILVILGVCGGYAGQKSKLKYHKNWKLLPDQSSCGKSNSYERIVGGSAAKLGQYPWMANLIRKDKGHIDLLCGGSLINENHVLTAAHCIVSGL
;
A
#
# COMPACT_ATOMS: atom_id res chain seq x y z
N MET A 1 13.99 6.11 -15.81
CA MET A 1 15.33 5.91 -15.20
C MET A 1 15.62 6.79 -13.97
N LEU A 2 14.66 7.58 -13.45
CA LEU A 2 14.87 8.48 -12.29
C LEU A 2 14.51 7.86 -10.91
N SER A 3 13.87 6.68 -10.87
CA SER A 3 13.48 6.01 -9.61
C SER A 3 14.65 5.33 -8.88
N LYS A 4 15.69 4.90 -9.62
CA LYS A 4 16.85 4.22 -9.01
C LYS A 4 17.74 5.19 -8.21
N ALA A 5 17.95 6.41 -8.70
CA ALA A 5 18.77 7.41 -8.00
C ALA A 5 18.16 7.83 -6.65
N TYR A 6 16.83 7.89 -6.55
CA TYR A 6 16.13 8.28 -5.33
C TYR A 6 16.31 7.27 -4.18
N CYS A 7 16.42 5.98 -4.49
CA CYS A 7 16.68 4.95 -3.48
C CYS A 7 18.15 4.95 -3.03
N PHE A 8 19.10 5.16 -3.94
CA PHE A 8 20.52 5.23 -3.62
C PHE A 8 20.90 6.48 -2.79
N ILE A 9 20.27 7.63 -3.05
CA ILE A 9 20.47 8.85 -2.25
C ILE A 9 19.98 8.63 -0.80
N ASN A 10 18.92 7.86 -0.59
CA ASN A 10 18.42 7.53 0.74
C ASN A 10 19.35 6.59 1.53
N ILE A 11 20.11 5.72 0.85
CA ILE A 11 21.11 4.85 1.51
C ILE A 11 22.29 5.68 2.03
N ILE A 12 22.71 6.71 1.31
CA ILE A 12 23.81 7.60 1.73
C ILE A 12 23.40 8.47 2.92
N LEU A 13 22.13 8.90 3.00
CA LEU A 13 21.61 9.72 4.09
C LEU A 13 21.47 8.97 5.43
N VAL A 14 21.33 7.65 5.43
CA VAL A 14 21.29 6.84 6.66
C VAL A 14 22.66 6.80 7.36
N ILE A 15 23.76 6.88 6.61
CA ILE A 15 25.13 6.84 7.17
C ILE A 15 25.49 8.17 7.85
N LEU A 16 24.88 9.28 7.41
CA LEU A 16 25.17 10.62 7.93
C LEU A 16 24.29 11.04 9.12
N GLY A 17 23.51 10.14 9.71
CA GLY A 17 22.79 10.42 10.96
C GLY A 17 21.77 11.57 10.86
N VAL A 18 21.26 11.87 9.66
CA VAL A 18 20.19 12.86 9.50
C VAL A 18 18.88 12.14 9.78
N CYS A 19 18.43 12.17 11.04
CA CYS A 19 17.03 11.90 11.44
C CYS A 19 16.08 13.01 10.93
N GLY A 20 16.34 13.55 9.75
CA GLY A 20 15.60 14.62 9.09
C GLY A 20 14.36 14.07 8.41
N GLY A 21 13.32 13.90 9.22
CA GLY A 21 11.90 13.80 8.89
C GLY A 21 11.46 13.62 7.43
N TYR A 22 10.82 12.48 7.17
CA TYR A 22 9.59 12.45 6.34
C TYR A 22 8.33 12.72 7.19
N ALA A 23 8.44 13.44 8.30
CA ALA A 23 7.30 13.92 9.07
C ALA A 23 6.71 15.19 8.41
N GLY A 24 6.20 15.07 7.18
CA GLY A 24 5.94 16.28 6.37
C GLY A 24 4.87 16.24 5.29
N GLN A 25 4.06 15.18 5.16
CA GLN A 25 3.04 15.12 4.09
C GLN A 25 1.61 14.84 4.57
N LYS A 26 1.31 15.02 5.87
CA LYS A 26 -0.07 14.84 6.39
C LYS A 26 -0.98 16.04 6.16
N SER A 27 -0.44 17.26 6.11
CA SER A 27 -1.25 18.49 6.03
C SER A 27 -1.94 18.64 4.67
N LYS A 28 -1.22 18.42 3.57
CA LYS A 28 -1.77 18.59 2.21
C LYS A 28 -2.82 17.52 1.83
N LEU A 29 -2.73 16.31 2.40
CA LEU A 29 -3.67 15.22 2.11
C LEU A 29 -5.06 15.46 2.73
N LYS A 30 -5.13 16.10 3.90
CA LYS A 30 -6.40 16.37 4.60
C LYS A 30 -7.31 17.36 3.85
N TYR A 31 -6.74 18.22 3.01
CA TYR A 31 -7.50 19.16 2.17
C TYR A 31 -7.96 18.56 0.84
N HIS A 32 -7.57 17.32 0.53
CA HIS A 32 -8.02 16.67 -0.69
C HIS A 32 -9.54 16.40 -0.59
N LYS A 33 -10.29 16.76 -1.63
CA LYS A 33 -11.77 16.61 -1.68
C LYS A 33 -12.28 15.21 -1.33
N ASN A 34 -11.48 14.18 -1.58
CA ASN A 34 -11.81 12.78 -1.32
C ASN A 34 -11.28 12.25 0.03
N TRP A 35 -10.64 13.08 0.86
CA TRP A 35 -10.14 12.66 2.18
C TRP A 35 -11.25 12.07 3.06
N LYS A 36 -12.45 12.64 2.97
CA LYS A 36 -13.66 12.18 3.65
C LYS A 36 -14.13 10.76 3.28
N LEU A 37 -13.58 10.15 2.23
CA LEU A 37 -13.91 8.78 1.83
C LEU A 37 -13.15 7.72 2.63
N LEU A 38 -12.13 8.13 3.40
CA LEU A 38 -11.38 7.22 4.25
C LEU A 38 -12.17 6.92 5.52
N PRO A 39 -12.15 5.67 6.00
CA PRO A 39 -12.78 5.27 7.25
C PRO A 39 -12.11 5.96 8.43
N ASP A 40 -12.87 6.08 9.51
CA ASP A 40 -12.32 6.49 10.78
C ASP A 40 -11.27 5.47 11.28
N GLN A 41 -10.34 5.93 12.11
CA GLN A 41 -9.29 5.08 12.68
C GLN A 41 -9.87 3.94 13.54
N SER A 42 -11.07 4.12 14.09
CA SER A 42 -11.77 3.10 14.87
C SER A 42 -12.37 1.97 14.03
N SER A 43 -12.48 2.10 12.71
CA SER A 43 -13.10 1.09 11.84
C SER A 43 -12.14 0.41 10.86
N CYS A 44 -10.93 0.93 10.67
CA CYS A 44 -9.91 0.36 9.76
C CYS A 44 -8.70 -0.25 10.49
N GLY A 45 -7.90 -1.05 9.77
CA GLY A 45 -6.61 -1.56 10.24
C GLY A 45 -6.64 -2.59 11.38
N LYS A 46 -7.81 -3.18 11.70
CA LYS A 46 -7.95 -4.22 12.72
C LYS A 46 -7.60 -5.59 12.15
N SER A 47 -6.39 -6.08 12.42
CA SER A 47 -5.99 -7.47 12.16
C SER A 47 -5.94 -8.28 13.45
N ASN A 48 -6.22 -9.58 13.36
CA ASN A 48 -5.98 -10.54 14.44
C ASN A 48 -4.49 -10.94 14.56
N SER A 49 -3.59 -10.02 14.22
CA SER A 49 -2.14 -10.22 14.20
C SER A 49 -1.48 -9.02 14.88
N TYR A 50 -0.66 -9.31 15.88
CA TYR A 50 0.01 -8.31 16.74
C TYR A 50 1.52 -8.25 16.49
N GLU A 51 2.03 -9.08 15.58
CA GLU A 51 3.47 -9.27 15.36
C GLU A 51 3.89 -8.80 13.96
N ARG A 52 5.13 -8.31 13.87
CA ARG A 52 5.76 -8.01 12.59
C ARG A 52 6.09 -9.31 11.88
N ILE A 53 5.77 -9.39 10.59
CA ILE A 53 6.03 -10.58 9.77
C ILE A 53 7.54 -10.65 9.45
N VAL A 54 8.23 -11.66 9.99
CA VAL A 54 9.59 -12.04 9.61
C VAL A 54 9.55 -13.54 9.28
N GLY A 55 9.98 -13.93 8.07
CA GLY A 55 9.89 -15.34 7.63
C GLY A 55 8.45 -15.86 7.58
N GLY A 56 7.54 -15.06 7.01
CA GLY A 56 6.09 -15.24 7.14
C GLY A 56 5.55 -16.62 6.76
N SER A 57 4.39 -16.94 7.35
CA SER A 57 3.62 -18.16 7.07
C SER A 57 2.32 -17.83 6.32
N ALA A 58 1.62 -18.86 5.84
CA ALA A 58 0.27 -18.69 5.29
C ALA A 58 -0.65 -18.00 6.31
N ALA A 59 -1.42 -17.00 5.85
CA ALA A 59 -2.37 -16.28 6.67
C ALA A 59 -3.62 -17.12 6.95
N LYS A 60 -4.18 -17.00 8.15
CA LYS A 60 -5.50 -17.55 8.48
C LYS A 60 -6.60 -16.77 7.74
N LEU A 61 -7.74 -17.42 7.53
CA LEU A 61 -8.91 -16.76 6.97
C LEU A 61 -9.29 -15.53 7.80
N GLY A 62 -9.42 -14.38 7.15
CA GLY A 62 -9.75 -13.11 7.81
C GLY A 62 -8.64 -12.50 8.66
N GLN A 63 -7.41 -13.02 8.64
CA GLN A 63 -6.30 -12.45 9.43
C GLN A 63 -5.95 -11.01 9.01
N TYR A 64 -6.02 -10.74 7.71
CA TYR A 64 -5.80 -9.42 7.12
C TYR A 64 -6.99 -9.07 6.21
N PRO A 65 -8.11 -8.56 6.76
CA PRO A 65 -9.38 -8.41 6.04
C PRO A 65 -9.34 -7.47 4.85
N TRP A 66 -8.39 -6.53 4.82
CA TRP A 66 -8.23 -5.58 3.73
C TRP A 66 -7.46 -6.14 2.52
N MET A 67 -6.90 -7.35 2.61
CA MET A 67 -6.13 -7.92 1.49
C MET A 67 -7.04 -8.17 0.28
N ALA A 68 -6.73 -7.52 -0.84
CA ALA A 68 -7.44 -7.69 -2.10
C ALA A 68 -6.51 -8.31 -3.16
N ASN A 69 -7.08 -9.15 -4.01
CA ASN A 69 -6.40 -9.75 -5.15
C ASN A 69 -6.94 -9.13 -6.44
N LEU A 70 -6.04 -8.61 -7.28
CA LEU A 70 -6.39 -8.02 -8.57
C LEU A 70 -6.19 -9.08 -9.64
N ILE A 71 -7.30 -9.53 -10.21
CA ILE A 71 -7.33 -10.57 -11.22
C ILE A 71 -7.85 -10.01 -12.54
N ARG A 72 -7.26 -10.45 -13.65
CA ARG A 72 -7.78 -10.16 -14.98
C ARG A 72 -8.32 -11.44 -15.59
N LYS A 73 -9.56 -11.37 -16.08
CA LYS A 73 -10.19 -12.47 -16.80
C LYS A 73 -10.22 -12.15 -18.28
N ASP A 74 -9.48 -12.90 -19.08
CA ASP A 74 -9.49 -12.77 -20.54
C ASP A 74 -9.69 -14.14 -21.19
N LYS A 75 -10.64 -14.24 -22.13
CA LYS A 75 -11.00 -15.46 -22.88
C LYS A 75 -11.08 -16.76 -22.04
N GLY A 76 -11.50 -16.66 -20.78
CA GLY A 76 -11.62 -17.81 -19.87
C GLY A 76 -10.38 -18.13 -19.05
N HIS A 77 -9.25 -17.43 -19.27
CA HIS A 77 -8.07 -17.49 -18.42
C HIS A 77 -8.15 -16.46 -17.29
N ILE A 78 -7.67 -16.81 -16.10
CA ILE A 78 -7.60 -15.92 -14.93
C ILE A 78 -6.14 -15.67 -14.62
N ASP A 79 -5.69 -14.44 -14.88
CA ASP A 79 -4.36 -13.96 -14.51
C ASP A 79 -4.39 -13.36 -13.11
N LEU A 80 -3.48 -13.83 -12.25
CA LEU A 80 -3.14 -13.14 -11.01
C LEU A 80 -2.15 -12.03 -11.33
N LEU A 81 -2.57 -10.76 -11.17
CA LEU A 81 -1.75 -9.61 -11.56
C LEU A 81 -1.01 -9.02 -10.38
N CYS A 82 -1.76 -8.58 -9.36
CA CYS A 82 -1.23 -7.77 -8.27
C CYS A 82 -2.08 -7.91 -7.00
N GLY A 83 -1.53 -7.41 -5.90
CA GLY A 83 -2.30 -7.18 -4.67
C GLY A 83 -2.94 -5.79 -4.61
N GLY A 84 -3.81 -5.61 -3.63
CA GLY A 84 -4.37 -4.33 -3.23
C GLY A 84 -4.79 -4.32 -1.77
N SER A 85 -5.21 -3.16 -1.28
CA SER A 85 -5.76 -2.98 0.06
C SER A 85 -7.11 -2.28 0.00
N LEU A 86 -8.14 -2.89 0.57
CA LEU A 86 -9.45 -2.28 0.74
C LEU A 86 -9.34 -1.08 1.68
N ILE A 87 -9.65 0.12 1.18
CA ILE A 87 -9.55 1.37 1.96
C ILE A 87 -10.91 1.92 2.37
N ASN A 88 -12.01 1.49 1.73
CA ASN A 88 -13.39 1.70 2.16
C ASN A 88 -14.29 0.68 1.42
N GLU A 89 -15.61 0.78 1.56
CA GLU A 89 -16.57 -0.17 0.98
C GLU A 89 -16.47 -0.33 -0.56
N ASN A 90 -15.95 0.67 -1.27
CA ASN A 90 -15.98 0.73 -2.74
C ASN A 90 -14.62 0.95 -3.40
N HIS A 91 -13.52 1.04 -2.62
CA HIS A 91 -12.22 1.42 -3.16
C HIS A 91 -11.11 0.50 -2.65
N VAL A 92 -10.29 0.06 -3.59
CA VAL A 92 -9.05 -0.69 -3.35
C VAL A 92 -7.86 0.18 -3.77
N LEU A 93 -6.91 0.36 -2.86
CA LEU A 93 -5.63 0.99 -3.14
C LEU A 93 -4.67 -0.05 -3.73
N THR A 94 -3.98 0.31 -4.80
CA THR A 94 -2.95 -0.51 -5.44
C THR A 94 -1.89 0.36 -6.11
N ALA A 95 -0.86 -0.25 -6.68
CA ALA A 95 0.15 0.46 -7.45
C ALA A 95 -0.37 0.82 -8.85
N ALA A 96 -0.01 2.01 -9.34
CA ALA A 96 -0.45 2.47 -10.67
C ALA A 96 -0.04 1.49 -11.80
N HIS A 97 1.16 0.91 -11.71
CA HIS A 97 1.67 -0.05 -12.70
C HIS A 97 0.89 -1.38 -12.75
N CYS A 98 0.12 -1.70 -11.69
CA CYS A 98 -0.76 -2.86 -11.65
C CYS A 98 -2.00 -2.69 -12.54
N ILE A 99 -2.36 -1.45 -12.86
CA ILE A 99 -3.55 -1.12 -13.67
C ILE A 99 -3.15 -0.59 -15.05
N VAL A 100 -2.17 0.32 -15.10
CA VAL A 100 -1.69 0.94 -16.33
C VAL A 100 -0.20 0.63 -16.46
N SER A 101 0.11 -0.45 -17.17
CA SER A 101 1.48 -0.91 -17.41
C SER A 101 2.15 -0.11 -18.54
N GLY A 102 2.34 1.20 -18.37
CA GLY A 102 2.98 2.01 -19.43
C GLY A 102 3.20 3.49 -19.10
N LEU A 103 4.28 3.78 -18.36
CA LEU A 103 5.03 5.04 -18.43
C LEU A 103 6.52 4.76 -18.15
#